data_AF-A0A660SGC4-F1
#
_entry.id   AF-A0A660SGC4-F1
#
_cell.length_a   1.000
_cell.length_b   1.000
_cell.length_c   1.000
_cell.angle_alpha   90.00
_cell.angle_beta   90.00
_cell.angle_gamma   90.00
#
_symmetry.space_group_name_H-M   'P 1'
#
loop_
_entity.id
_entity.type
_entity.pdbx_description
1 polymer ?
#
loop_
_entity_poly.entity_id
_entity_poly.type
_entity_poly.pdbx_seq_one_letter_code
_entity_poly.pdbx_strand_id
1 'polypeptide(L)'
;LFRKEGGWRKKTLELLTERFPLLFHDNRGEERLILAGRALIAAGLAVRIEERLEPRIEAWKDIESENPKNRLSIVRARAAAGRSLPLGVAIEATRLVTECLPDGRAYSRERLAGLFQLGTGGLSPLSPSGAMRMIAHLELMGELSADENGLLSNTPGNSGTSHSSNIPFLSITPVGDITLNPGMPLFCSLALSSDPVKVDVVTTFRMNKERFLNGLDAGMNPDDLCKGMETHSGRSVPPNLITLASEWERDYRTVSMRLGVVFQAEGVKKQIIEETGVLDAYSYSRPGDGIWLLDPGEESQWRAALNGIGIDRLPPLLTASGLHAQPVGEQKDTQPPFLTWNRDWQSSPLCSGSWESPKEHDVSELLNNLNKAAESVSLSPEEKEAFRERLDRRIIIVPEQIRKGSWRFEVMSAKGLDYRGKLRLVEAAMSGRDERLAVTLAVGTSIETVLILPIKLEKDGNDHILVGLSLPEEEEIRYKIRKIGFLKRIKSSLF
;
A
#
# COMPACT_ATOMS: atom_id res chain seq x y z
N LEU A 1 -10.83 3.90 21.62
CA LEU A 1 -10.87 3.23 20.31
C LEU A 1 -9.99 1.98 20.29
N PHE A 2 -8.85 2.05 20.97
CA PHE A 2 -7.94 0.92 21.17
C PHE A 2 -8.28 0.11 22.43
N ARG A 3 -7.80 -1.14 22.49
CA ARG A 3 -7.64 -1.95 23.70
C ARG A 3 -6.30 -1.55 24.35
N LYS A 4 -6.13 -1.84 25.65
CA LYS A 4 -4.84 -1.65 26.35
C LYS A 4 -3.67 -2.36 25.67
N GLU A 5 -3.94 -3.46 24.99
CA GLU A 5 -2.98 -4.27 24.20
C GLU A 5 -2.67 -3.69 22.81
N GLY A 6 -3.34 -2.61 22.40
CA GLY A 6 -3.10 -1.93 21.12
C GLY A 6 -3.98 -2.36 19.94
N GLY A 7 -4.82 -3.39 20.10
CA GLY A 7 -5.82 -3.80 19.08
C GLY A 7 -7.09 -2.95 19.07
N TRP A 8 -7.90 -3.00 18.02
CA TRP A 8 -9.16 -2.24 17.94
C TRP A 8 -10.28 -2.91 18.76
N ARG A 9 -11.23 -2.11 19.28
CA ARG A 9 -12.45 -2.65 19.91
C ARG A 9 -13.34 -3.28 18.83
N LYS A 10 -13.96 -4.44 19.12
CA LYS A 10 -14.71 -5.25 18.13
C LYS A 10 -15.77 -4.44 17.37
N LYS A 11 -16.62 -3.70 18.09
CA LYS A 11 -17.67 -2.84 17.51
C LYS A 11 -17.11 -1.75 16.59
N THR A 12 -15.94 -1.20 16.91
CA THR A 12 -15.27 -0.20 16.07
C THR A 12 -14.70 -0.83 14.81
N LEU A 13 -14.12 -2.03 14.93
CA LEU A 13 -13.58 -2.76 13.80
C LEU A 13 -14.70 -3.13 12.81
N GLU A 14 -15.82 -3.66 13.29
CA GLU A 14 -17.01 -3.97 12.48
C GLU A 14 -17.49 -2.74 11.67
N LEU A 15 -17.59 -1.58 12.33
CA LEU A 15 -17.98 -0.33 11.68
C LEU A 15 -16.96 0.15 10.64
N LEU A 16 -15.66 -0.01 10.92
CA LEU A 16 -14.60 0.33 9.96
C LEU A 16 -14.57 -0.62 8.76
N THR A 17 -14.84 -1.91 8.98
CA THR A 17 -14.95 -2.90 7.91
C THR A 17 -16.11 -2.58 6.97
N GLU A 18 -17.26 -2.18 7.50
CA GLU A 18 -18.40 -1.76 6.70
C GLU A 18 -18.11 -0.48 5.89
N ARG A 19 -17.48 0.53 6.52
CA ARG A 19 -17.22 1.83 5.88
C ARG A 19 -16.03 1.85 4.93
N PHE A 20 -15.02 0.99 5.13
CA PHE A 20 -13.78 0.97 4.34
C PHE A 20 -13.55 -0.41 3.70
N PRO A 21 -14.44 -0.87 2.80
CA PRO A 21 -14.38 -2.23 2.25
C PRO A 21 -13.04 -2.53 1.55
N LEU A 22 -12.43 -1.55 0.87
CA LEU A 22 -11.12 -1.71 0.23
C LEU A 22 -9.99 -1.94 1.24
N LEU A 23 -10.09 -1.41 2.46
CA LEU A 23 -9.06 -1.63 3.48
C LEU A 23 -9.07 -3.09 3.96
N PHE A 24 -10.25 -3.70 4.00
CA PHE A 24 -10.53 -5.04 4.54
C PHE A 24 -10.91 -6.07 3.47
N HIS A 25 -10.48 -5.88 2.22
CA HIS A 25 -10.77 -6.81 1.13
C HIS A 25 -10.13 -8.20 1.31
N ASP A 26 -9.12 -8.30 2.18
CA ASP A 26 -8.43 -9.53 2.54
C ASP A 26 -8.21 -9.64 4.07
N ASN A 27 -7.56 -10.72 4.50
CA ASN A 27 -7.27 -10.98 5.90
C ASN A 27 -6.24 -10.03 6.53
N ARG A 28 -5.68 -9.08 5.78
CA ARG A 28 -4.65 -8.13 6.24
C ARG A 28 -5.19 -6.74 6.53
N GLY A 29 -6.51 -6.54 6.51
CA GLY A 29 -7.10 -5.22 6.73
C GLY A 29 -6.78 -4.58 8.08
N GLU A 30 -6.65 -5.37 9.14
CA GLU A 30 -6.23 -4.83 10.45
C GLU A 30 -4.77 -4.35 10.43
N GLU A 31 -3.87 -5.05 9.73
CA GLU A 31 -2.48 -4.62 9.54
C GLU A 31 -2.43 -3.28 8.79
N ARG A 32 -3.23 -3.13 7.73
CA ARG A 32 -3.33 -1.87 6.97
C ARG A 32 -3.88 -0.73 7.83
N LEU A 33 -4.89 -0.99 8.64
CA LEU A 33 -5.47 0.01 9.53
C LEU A 33 -4.44 0.47 10.58
N ILE A 34 -3.68 -0.45 11.16
CA ILE A 34 -2.59 -0.12 12.10
C ILE A 34 -1.51 0.70 11.40
N LEU A 35 -1.13 0.32 10.17
CA LEU A 35 -0.16 1.05 9.37
C LEU A 35 -0.63 2.47 9.07
N ALA A 36 -1.90 2.64 8.67
CA ALA A 36 -2.51 3.95 8.42
C ALA A 36 -2.48 4.84 9.68
N GLY A 37 -2.88 4.31 10.84
CA GLY A 37 -2.80 5.05 12.11
C GLY A 37 -1.38 5.48 12.46
N ARG A 38 -0.39 4.58 12.29
CA ARG A 38 1.04 4.90 12.49
C ARG A 38 1.54 5.94 11.51
N ALA A 39 1.11 5.88 10.24
CA ALA A 39 1.47 6.84 9.21
C ALA A 39 0.96 8.24 9.54
N LEU A 40 -0.30 8.36 9.97
CA LEU A 40 -0.90 9.64 10.40
C LEU A 40 -0.16 10.25 11.59
N ILE A 41 0.19 9.45 12.59
CA ILE A 41 1.00 9.90 13.73
C ILE A 41 2.42 10.30 13.27
N ALA A 42 3.04 9.49 12.42
CA ALA A 42 4.39 9.73 11.92
C ALA A 42 4.46 11.02 11.07
N ALA A 43 3.42 11.30 10.28
CA ALA A 43 3.25 12.54 9.52
C ALA A 43 2.92 13.75 10.39
N GLY A 44 2.49 13.55 11.64
CA GLY A 44 2.05 14.63 12.52
C GLY A 44 0.63 15.12 12.24
N LEU A 45 -0.16 14.33 11.49
CA LEU A 45 -1.57 14.62 11.19
C LEU A 45 -2.51 14.17 12.33
N ALA A 46 -2.02 13.30 13.20
CA ALA A 46 -2.77 12.84 14.36
C ALA A 46 -1.86 12.67 15.58
N VAL A 47 -2.44 12.83 16.77
CA VAL A 47 -1.79 12.54 18.05
C VAL A 47 -2.55 11.44 18.75
N ARG A 48 -1.81 10.58 19.44
CA ARG A 48 -2.42 9.64 20.37
C ARG A 48 -2.52 10.29 21.74
N ILE A 49 -3.74 10.53 22.19
CA ILE A 49 -4.05 10.97 23.55
C ILE A 49 -4.77 9.80 24.23
N GLU A 50 -4.11 9.20 25.22
CA GLU A 50 -4.60 8.00 25.92
C GLU A 50 -4.99 6.84 24.94
N GLU A 51 -6.29 6.47 24.91
CA GLU A 51 -6.88 5.44 24.04
C GLU A 51 -7.57 6.01 22.78
N ARG A 52 -7.32 7.29 22.47
CA ARG A 52 -7.90 8.01 21.33
C ARG A 52 -6.83 8.49 20.36
N LEU A 53 -7.20 8.53 19.08
CA LEU A 53 -6.43 9.17 18.04
C LEU A 53 -7.16 10.45 17.68
N GLU A 54 -6.52 11.59 17.90
CA GLU A 54 -7.10 12.91 17.65
C GLU A 54 -6.41 13.58 16.47
N PRO A 55 -7.16 14.14 15.50
CA PRO A 55 -6.59 14.83 14.36
C PRO A 55 -5.99 16.18 14.79
N ARG A 56 -4.84 16.55 14.22
CA ARG A 56 -4.29 17.91 14.34
C ARG A 56 -4.83 18.77 13.21
N ILE A 57 -5.86 19.56 13.49
CA ILE A 57 -6.61 20.28 12.45
C ILE A 57 -5.72 21.24 11.65
N GLU A 58 -4.82 21.96 12.31
CA GLU A 58 -3.87 22.85 11.63
C GLU A 58 -2.99 22.07 10.64
N ALA A 59 -2.44 20.93 11.05
CA ALA A 59 -1.64 20.08 10.17
C ALA A 59 -2.44 19.51 8.98
N TRP A 60 -3.74 19.26 9.16
CA TRP A 60 -4.64 18.86 8.08
C TRP A 60 -4.93 20.00 7.10
N LYS A 61 -5.08 21.24 7.59
CA LYS A 61 -5.22 22.43 6.73
C LYS A 61 -3.93 22.70 5.94
N ASP A 62 -2.77 22.55 6.59
CA ASP A 62 -1.48 22.72 5.94
C ASP A 62 -1.28 21.67 4.83
N ILE A 63 -1.53 20.38 5.13
CA ILE A 63 -1.41 19.33 4.12
C ILE A 63 -2.45 19.50 3.01
N GLU A 64 -3.65 20.02 3.29
CA GLU A 64 -4.66 20.30 2.25
C GLU A 64 -4.17 21.33 1.23
N SER A 65 -3.44 22.36 1.67
CA SER A 65 -2.86 23.39 0.81
C SER A 65 -1.73 22.91 -0.11
N GLU A 66 -1.16 21.73 0.17
CA GLU A 66 -0.07 21.15 -0.62
C GLU A 66 -0.56 20.50 -1.93
N ASN A 67 0.34 20.43 -2.91
CA ASN A 67 0.08 19.74 -4.17
C ASN A 67 -0.28 18.26 -3.92
N PRO A 68 -1.33 17.70 -4.58
CA PRO A 68 -1.72 16.30 -4.42
C PRO A 68 -0.58 15.28 -4.48
N LYS A 69 0.41 15.50 -5.36
CA LYS A 69 1.60 14.62 -5.47
C LYS A 69 2.46 14.68 -4.20
N ASN A 70 2.75 15.88 -3.70
CA ASN A 70 3.52 16.06 -2.46
C ASN A 70 2.82 15.41 -1.26
N ARG A 71 1.49 15.59 -1.15
CA ARG A 71 0.68 14.98 -0.06
C ARG A 71 0.85 13.47 -0.05
N LEU A 72 0.70 12.84 -1.21
CA LEU A 72 0.82 11.40 -1.35
C LEU A 72 2.24 10.92 -1.02
N SER A 73 3.27 11.63 -1.47
CA SER A 73 4.67 11.30 -1.15
C SER A 73 4.96 11.39 0.34
N ILE A 74 4.44 12.40 1.04
CA ILE A 74 4.59 12.53 2.50
C ILE A 74 3.94 11.33 3.21
N VAL A 75 2.69 11.01 2.87
CA VAL A 75 1.95 9.91 3.50
C VAL A 75 2.61 8.57 3.21
N ARG A 76 3.01 8.30 1.96
CA ARG A 76 3.74 7.08 1.56
C ARG A 76 5.05 6.93 2.31
N ALA A 77 5.86 7.99 2.36
CA ALA A 77 7.14 8.00 3.06
C ALA A 77 6.97 7.71 4.56
N ARG A 78 5.97 8.32 5.19
CA ARG A 78 5.68 8.14 6.62
C ARG A 78 5.01 6.81 6.95
N ALA A 79 4.24 6.25 6.03
CA ALA A 79 3.74 4.89 6.18
C ALA A 79 4.88 3.87 6.05
N ALA A 80 5.75 4.00 5.04
CA ALA A 80 6.86 3.07 4.82
C ALA A 80 7.93 3.15 5.91
N ALA A 81 8.47 4.34 6.20
CA ALA A 81 9.61 4.54 7.09
C ALA A 81 9.24 4.97 8.52
N GLY A 82 8.00 5.40 8.78
CA GLY A 82 7.63 6.02 10.05
C GLY A 82 8.44 7.29 10.33
N ARG A 83 8.95 7.41 11.56
CA ARG A 83 9.89 8.46 11.99
C ARG A 83 11.34 8.01 12.04
N SER A 84 11.65 6.82 11.52
CA SER A 84 13.02 6.27 11.57
C SER A 84 14.02 7.01 10.68
N LEU A 85 13.51 7.65 9.62
CA LEU A 85 14.29 8.44 8.68
C LEU A 85 13.82 9.91 8.67
N PRO A 86 14.72 10.87 8.38
CA PRO A 86 14.35 12.23 8.02
C PRO A 86 13.35 12.23 6.85
N LEU A 87 12.39 13.17 6.86
CA LEU A 87 11.20 13.10 6.01
C LEU A 87 11.52 12.83 4.54
N GLY A 88 12.32 13.67 3.89
CA GLY A 88 12.57 13.45 2.48
C GLY A 88 13.73 12.55 2.13
N VAL A 89 14.54 12.11 3.10
CA VAL A 89 15.29 10.86 2.89
C VAL A 89 14.31 9.70 2.70
N ALA A 90 13.25 9.65 3.52
CA ALA A 90 12.18 8.67 3.33
C ALA A 90 11.40 8.88 2.02
N ILE A 91 11.09 10.14 1.66
CA ILE A 91 10.40 10.44 0.38
C ILE A 91 11.23 9.92 -0.80
N GLU A 92 12.50 10.31 -0.91
CA GLU A 92 13.38 9.88 -2.00
C GLU A 92 13.51 8.35 -2.07
N ALA A 93 13.74 7.71 -0.92
CA ALA A 93 13.85 6.26 -0.84
C ALA A 93 12.56 5.56 -1.29
N THR A 94 11.38 6.06 -0.89
CA THR A 94 10.10 5.52 -1.38
C THR A 94 9.84 5.81 -2.85
N ARG A 95 10.20 7.01 -3.33
CA ARG A 95 9.98 7.46 -4.70
C ARG A 95 10.74 6.60 -5.71
N LEU A 96 11.98 6.23 -5.40
CA LEU A 96 12.78 5.33 -6.26
C LEU A 96 12.07 4.01 -6.55
N VAL A 97 11.31 3.50 -5.57
CA VAL A 97 10.57 2.25 -5.72
C VAL A 97 9.21 2.49 -6.38
N THR A 98 8.43 3.47 -5.89
CA THR A 98 7.05 3.66 -6.36
C THR A 98 6.93 4.37 -7.70
N GLU A 99 7.89 5.20 -8.08
CA GLU A 99 7.83 6.01 -9.31
C GLU A 99 8.90 5.65 -10.34
N CYS A 100 10.05 5.11 -9.91
CA CYS A 100 11.20 4.95 -10.78
C CYS A 100 11.49 3.48 -11.17
N LEU A 101 10.72 2.51 -10.66
CA LEU A 101 10.78 1.12 -11.13
C LEU A 101 9.99 0.94 -12.45
N PRO A 102 10.60 0.33 -13.48
CA PRO A 102 9.92 -0.04 -14.72
C PRO A 102 8.67 -0.90 -14.50
N ASP A 103 7.59 -0.52 -15.18
CA ASP A 103 6.38 -1.33 -15.29
C ASP A 103 6.69 -2.67 -15.99
N GLY A 104 5.98 -3.73 -15.61
CA GLY A 104 6.11 -5.06 -16.20
C GLY A 104 7.38 -5.83 -15.81
N ARG A 105 8.18 -5.32 -14.86
CA ARG A 105 9.34 -6.03 -14.29
C ARG A 105 9.07 -6.47 -12.85
N ALA A 106 9.62 -7.62 -12.49
CA ALA A 106 9.58 -8.17 -11.14
C ALA A 106 11.01 -8.19 -10.53
N TYR A 107 11.09 -7.90 -9.23
CA TYR A 107 12.32 -7.67 -8.50
C TYR A 107 12.37 -8.52 -7.23
N SER A 108 13.54 -9.04 -6.87
CA SER A 108 13.69 -9.72 -5.58
C SER A 108 13.67 -8.70 -4.44
N ARG A 109 13.24 -9.14 -3.25
CA ARG A 109 13.21 -8.30 -2.05
C ARG A 109 14.58 -7.74 -1.69
N GLU A 110 15.64 -8.51 -1.88
CA GLU A 110 17.03 -8.10 -1.60
C GLU A 110 17.47 -6.97 -2.53
N ARG A 111 17.09 -7.02 -3.81
CA ARG A 111 17.40 -5.96 -4.79
C ARG A 111 16.66 -4.66 -4.47
N LEU A 112 15.38 -4.77 -4.11
CA LEU A 112 14.61 -3.61 -3.65
C LEU A 112 15.18 -3.03 -2.35
N ALA A 113 15.63 -3.88 -1.42
CA ALA A 113 16.27 -3.43 -0.19
C ALA A 113 17.56 -2.66 -0.47
N GLY A 114 18.36 -3.12 -1.44
CA GLY A 114 19.52 -2.39 -1.94
C GLY A 114 19.16 -1.03 -2.54
N LEU A 115 18.06 -0.92 -3.29
CA LEU A 115 17.57 0.35 -3.82
C LEU A 115 17.17 1.33 -2.71
N PHE A 116 16.49 0.87 -1.66
CA PHE A 116 16.20 1.72 -0.49
C PHE A 116 17.48 2.25 0.16
N GLN A 117 18.48 1.38 0.33
CA GLN A 117 19.77 1.78 0.91
C GLN A 117 20.49 2.83 0.06
N LEU A 118 20.46 2.68 -1.27
CA LEU A 118 20.99 3.68 -2.21
C LEU A 118 20.21 5.01 -2.11
N GLY A 119 18.88 4.95 -2.05
CA GLY A 119 18.02 6.11 -1.90
C GLY A 119 18.23 6.90 -0.61
N THR A 120 18.70 6.25 0.45
CA THR A 120 19.09 6.95 1.68
C THR A 120 20.42 7.71 1.58
N GLY A 121 21.14 7.59 0.46
CA GLY A 121 22.32 8.39 0.12
C GLY A 121 23.49 8.29 1.11
N GLY A 122 23.51 7.27 1.96
CA GLY A 122 24.49 7.14 3.06
C GLY A 122 24.34 8.16 4.21
N LEU A 123 23.51 9.20 4.06
CA LEU A 123 23.23 10.23 5.07
C LEU A 123 22.49 9.68 6.29
N SER A 124 21.75 8.59 6.11
CA SER A 124 21.09 7.85 7.19
C SER A 124 21.08 6.37 6.82
N PRO A 125 22.10 5.59 7.23
CA PRO A 125 22.25 4.21 6.78
C PRO A 125 21.04 3.37 7.22
N LEU A 126 20.28 2.89 6.24
CA LEU A 126 19.14 2.01 6.49
C LEU A 126 19.60 0.57 6.68
N SER A 127 19.31 0.00 7.85
CA SER A 127 19.60 -1.41 8.10
C SER A 127 18.85 -2.32 7.11
N PRO A 128 19.40 -3.50 6.75
CA PRO A 128 18.70 -4.46 5.89
C PRO A 128 17.30 -4.80 6.43
N SER A 129 17.16 -4.96 7.75
CA SER A 129 15.86 -5.21 8.40
C SER A 129 14.88 -4.02 8.26
N GLY A 130 15.40 -2.79 8.25
CA GLY A 130 14.61 -1.58 8.02
C GLY A 130 14.11 -1.50 6.58
N ALA A 131 14.99 -1.81 5.61
CA ALA A 131 14.62 -1.86 4.19
C ALA A 131 13.56 -2.94 3.92
N MET A 132 13.71 -4.14 4.49
CA MET A 132 12.71 -5.21 4.38
C MET A 132 11.37 -4.81 4.99
N ARG A 133 11.38 -4.05 6.09
CA ARG A 133 10.16 -3.51 6.70
C ARG A 133 9.49 -2.47 5.81
N MET A 134 10.25 -1.58 5.19
CA MET A 134 9.71 -0.60 4.24
C MET A 134 9.06 -1.29 3.04
N ILE A 135 9.68 -2.34 2.50
CA ILE A 135 9.10 -3.19 1.45
C ILE A 135 7.76 -3.79 1.92
N ALA A 136 7.74 -4.43 3.09
CA ALA A 136 6.52 -5.02 3.64
C ALA A 136 5.39 -4.00 3.86
N HIS A 137 5.72 -2.76 4.24
CA HIS A 137 4.75 -1.68 4.35
C HIS A 137 4.24 -1.20 2.99
N LEU A 138 5.08 -1.17 1.95
CA LEU A 138 4.66 -0.83 0.58
C LEU A 138 3.76 -1.92 -0.02
N GLU A 139 4.03 -3.18 0.26
CA GLU A 139 3.12 -4.29 -0.07
C GLU A 139 1.77 -4.13 0.65
N LEU A 140 1.78 -3.78 1.94
CA LEU A 140 0.55 -3.53 2.69
C LEU A 140 -0.28 -2.36 2.14
N MET A 141 0.38 -1.32 1.67
CA MET A 141 -0.27 -0.18 1.02
C MET A 141 -0.79 -0.51 -0.40
N GLY A 142 -0.45 -1.67 -0.95
CA GLY A 142 -0.80 -2.04 -2.32
C GLY A 142 0.05 -1.37 -3.39
N GLU A 143 1.19 -0.77 -3.02
CA GLU A 143 2.12 -0.14 -3.96
C GLU A 143 2.99 -1.18 -4.68
N LEU A 144 3.27 -2.30 -3.99
CA LEU A 144 3.97 -3.46 -4.52
C LEU A 144 3.08 -4.70 -4.44
N SER A 145 3.17 -5.55 -5.47
CA SER A 145 2.50 -6.84 -5.52
C SER A 145 3.50 -7.97 -5.70
N ALA A 146 3.28 -9.09 -5.00
CA ALA A 146 4.12 -10.27 -5.10
C ALA A 146 3.51 -11.30 -6.07
N ASP A 147 4.33 -11.87 -6.94
CA ASP A 147 3.94 -13.00 -7.79
C ASP A 147 4.01 -14.34 -7.03
N GLU A 148 3.60 -15.43 -7.68
CA GLU A 148 3.64 -16.80 -7.11
C GLU A 148 5.06 -17.25 -6.71
N ASN A 149 6.09 -16.64 -7.29
CA ASN A 149 7.50 -16.93 -7.02
C ASN A 149 8.10 -16.01 -5.95
N GLY A 150 7.31 -15.09 -5.38
CA GLY A 150 7.75 -14.13 -4.36
C GLY A 150 8.54 -12.93 -4.91
N LEU A 151 8.56 -12.71 -6.22
CA LEU A 151 9.12 -11.51 -6.84
C LEU A 151 8.11 -10.36 -6.80
N LEU A 152 8.62 -9.14 -6.61
CA LEU A 152 7.81 -7.95 -6.40
C LEU A 152 7.81 -7.04 -7.63
N SER A 153 6.63 -6.58 -8.03
CA SER A 153 6.44 -5.59 -9.09
C SER A 153 5.62 -4.41 -8.57
N ASN A 154 5.74 -3.25 -9.24
CA ASN A 154 4.85 -2.13 -8.98
C ASN A 154 3.42 -2.50 -9.38
N THR A 155 2.45 -2.16 -8.54
CA THR A 155 1.04 -2.39 -8.85
C THR A 155 0.60 -1.46 -9.99
N PRO A 156 0.11 -2.01 -11.12
CA PRO A 156 -0.37 -1.19 -12.24
C PRO A 156 -1.56 -0.35 -11.79
N GLY A 157 -1.47 0.98 -11.98
CA GLY A 157 -2.46 1.96 -11.52
C GLY A 157 -1.88 3.11 -10.70
N ASN A 158 -0.64 3.00 -10.24
CA ASN A 158 0.06 4.09 -9.53
C ASN A 158 0.66 5.16 -10.46
N SER A 159 0.84 4.84 -11.74
CA SER A 159 1.27 5.76 -12.78
C SER A 159 0.10 6.62 -13.25
N GLY A 160 -0.26 7.61 -12.42
CA GLY A 160 -1.05 8.80 -12.74
C GLY A 160 -1.93 8.71 -13.99
N THR A 161 -2.95 7.85 -13.99
CA THR A 161 -4.07 8.02 -14.90
C THR A 161 -4.86 9.21 -14.41
N SER A 162 -4.46 10.40 -14.85
CA SER A 162 -5.34 11.56 -14.85
C SER A 162 -6.53 11.21 -15.72
N HIS A 163 -7.56 10.60 -15.11
CA HIS A 163 -8.87 10.53 -15.73
C HIS A 163 -9.37 11.96 -15.81
N SER A 164 -9.09 12.63 -16.93
CA SER A 164 -9.80 13.83 -17.36
C SER A 164 -11.23 13.40 -17.75
N SER A 165 -12.00 12.93 -16.79
CA SER A 165 -13.42 12.79 -16.96
C SER A 165 -14.04 14.17 -16.72
N ASN A 166 -14.88 14.65 -17.65
CA ASN A 166 -15.73 15.83 -17.50
C ASN A 166 -16.78 15.71 -16.36
N ILE A 167 -16.61 14.75 -15.46
CA ILE A 167 -17.52 14.50 -14.35
C ILE A 167 -17.05 15.40 -13.19
N PRO A 168 -17.95 16.19 -12.58
CA PRO A 168 -17.60 17.00 -11.43
C PRO A 168 -17.07 16.11 -10.30
N PHE A 169 -16.05 16.57 -9.58
CA PHE A 169 -15.43 15.78 -8.51
C PHE A 169 -16.39 15.51 -7.35
N LEU A 170 -17.41 16.34 -7.21
CA LEU A 170 -18.35 16.31 -6.10
C LEU A 170 -19.79 16.47 -6.62
N SER A 171 -20.70 15.63 -6.13
CA SER A 171 -22.14 15.79 -6.34
C SER A 171 -22.88 15.79 -5.00
N ILE A 172 -23.88 16.66 -4.89
CA ILE A 172 -24.64 16.90 -3.66
C ILE A 172 -26.12 16.74 -3.96
N THR A 173 -26.80 15.96 -3.13
CA THR A 173 -28.26 15.84 -3.16
C THR A 173 -28.89 16.82 -2.17
N PRO A 174 -30.14 17.28 -2.41
CA PRO A 174 -30.85 18.11 -1.43
C PRO A 174 -31.02 17.44 -0.06
N VAL A 175 -30.92 16.11 0.04
CA VAL A 175 -31.07 15.38 1.30
C VAL A 175 -29.79 15.41 2.14
N GLY A 176 -28.67 15.91 1.60
CA GLY A 176 -27.39 15.97 2.29
C GLY A 176 -26.51 14.73 2.08
N ASP A 177 -26.86 13.86 1.13
CA ASP A 177 -25.94 12.83 0.63
C ASP A 177 -24.97 13.48 -0.37
N ILE A 178 -23.68 13.23 -0.16
CA ILE A 178 -22.57 13.81 -0.90
C ILE A 178 -21.75 12.67 -1.50
N THR A 179 -21.47 12.73 -2.79
CA THR A 179 -20.68 11.72 -3.49
C THR A 179 -19.42 12.36 -4.07
N LEU A 180 -18.27 11.79 -3.74
CA LEU A 180 -16.95 12.18 -4.21
C LEU A 180 -16.46 11.17 -5.26
N ASN A 181 -16.10 11.69 -6.42
CA ASN A 181 -15.56 10.92 -7.53
C ASN A 181 -14.02 10.81 -7.42
N PRO A 182 -13.41 9.79 -8.06
CA PRO A 182 -11.95 9.64 -8.10
C PRO A 182 -11.24 10.93 -8.54
N GLY A 183 -10.12 11.23 -7.91
CA GLY A 183 -9.33 12.44 -8.19
C GLY A 183 -9.77 13.68 -7.41
N MET A 184 -10.84 13.61 -6.61
CA MET A 184 -11.20 14.67 -5.67
C MET A 184 -10.01 14.99 -4.75
N PRO A 185 -9.53 16.24 -4.67
CA PRO A 185 -8.47 16.61 -3.73
C PRO A 185 -8.95 16.43 -2.28
N LEU A 186 -8.00 16.39 -1.34
CA LEU A 186 -8.33 16.44 0.08
C LEU A 186 -9.20 17.67 0.36
N PHE A 187 -10.31 17.46 1.08
CA PHE A 187 -11.27 18.50 1.44
C PHE A 187 -11.61 18.37 2.93
N CYS A 188 -10.84 19.04 3.80
CA CYS A 188 -10.87 18.76 5.25
C CYS A 188 -12.20 19.19 5.89
N SER A 189 -12.75 20.35 5.51
CA SER A 189 -14.02 20.84 6.06
C SER A 189 -15.15 19.83 5.87
N LEU A 190 -15.21 19.17 4.71
CA LEU A 190 -16.19 18.12 4.46
C LEU A 190 -15.97 16.89 5.35
N ALA A 191 -14.72 16.43 5.45
CA ALA A 191 -14.36 15.27 6.26
C ALA A 191 -14.63 15.48 7.77
N LEU A 192 -14.55 16.73 8.25
CA LEU A 192 -14.83 17.08 9.64
C LEU A 192 -16.34 17.23 9.92
N SER A 193 -17.12 17.68 8.93
CA SER A 193 -18.54 18.01 9.10
C SER A 193 -19.52 16.93 8.68
N SER A 194 -19.06 15.87 8.02
CA SER A 194 -19.92 14.83 7.45
C SER A 194 -19.50 13.42 7.87
N ASP A 195 -20.46 12.51 7.99
CA ASP A 195 -20.19 11.11 8.29
C ASP A 195 -19.80 10.35 7.01
N PRO A 196 -18.68 9.62 7.00
CA PRO A 196 -18.38 8.70 5.90
C PRO A 196 -19.36 7.53 5.96
N VAL A 197 -20.16 7.35 4.90
CA VAL A 197 -21.09 6.22 4.73
C VAL A 197 -20.36 5.03 4.11
N LYS A 198 -19.59 5.29 3.04
CA LYS A 198 -18.79 4.29 2.33
C LYS A 198 -17.58 4.97 1.70
N VAL A 199 -16.38 4.45 1.96
CA VAL A 199 -15.11 4.93 1.44
C VAL A 199 -14.51 3.84 0.54
N ASP A 200 -14.63 4.06 -0.77
CA ASP A 200 -14.26 3.15 -1.84
C ASP A 200 -13.77 4.01 -3.03
N VAL A 201 -13.68 3.45 -4.25
CA VAL A 201 -13.35 4.20 -5.47
C VAL A 201 -14.22 5.46 -5.61
N VAL A 202 -15.53 5.31 -5.39
CA VAL A 202 -16.46 6.43 -5.21
C VAL A 202 -16.82 6.49 -3.73
N THR A 203 -16.54 7.63 -3.11
CA THR A 203 -16.74 7.81 -1.66
C THR A 203 -18.02 8.59 -1.40
N THR A 204 -18.85 8.11 -0.47
CA THR A 204 -20.12 8.75 -0.11
C THR A 204 -20.09 9.23 1.34
N PHE A 205 -20.49 10.47 1.55
CA PHE A 205 -20.67 11.12 2.83
C PHE A 205 -22.13 11.50 3.04
N ARG A 206 -22.51 11.66 4.31
CA ARG A 206 -23.82 12.19 4.71
C ARG A 206 -23.63 13.31 5.72
N MET A 207 -24.29 14.44 5.46
CA MET A 207 -24.36 15.53 6.44
C MET A 207 -25.17 15.09 7.66
N ASN A 208 -24.65 15.41 8.84
CA ASN A 208 -25.27 15.09 10.12
C ASN A 208 -24.98 16.23 11.10
N LYS A 209 -25.99 16.63 11.90
CA LYS A 209 -25.86 17.69 12.90
C LYS A 209 -24.70 17.40 13.86
N GLU A 210 -24.61 16.18 14.39
CA GLU A 210 -23.56 15.83 15.36
C GLU A 210 -22.15 16.00 14.77
N ARG A 211 -21.93 15.58 13.52
CA ARG A 211 -20.65 15.75 12.84
C ARG A 211 -20.36 17.20 12.49
N PHE A 212 -21.36 17.94 12.03
CA PHE A 212 -21.20 19.36 11.73
C PHE A 212 -20.77 20.14 12.98
N LEU A 213 -21.39 19.87 14.13
CA LEU A 213 -21.01 20.46 15.42
C LEU A 213 -19.59 20.07 15.83
N ASN A 214 -19.20 18.80 15.72
CA ASN A 214 -17.82 18.37 15.95
C ASN A 214 -16.81 19.08 15.02
N GLY A 215 -17.22 19.40 13.79
CA GLY A 215 -16.43 20.22 12.88
C GLY A 215 -16.24 21.66 13.39
N LEU A 216 -17.28 22.26 13.95
CA LEU A 216 -17.20 23.59 14.59
C LEU A 216 -16.31 23.56 15.84
N ASP A 217 -16.41 22.52 16.67
CA ASP A 217 -15.50 22.30 17.82
C ASP A 217 -14.03 22.26 17.37
N ALA A 218 -13.78 21.67 16.20
CA ALA A 218 -12.47 21.57 15.57
C ALA A 218 -12.02 22.86 14.85
N GLY A 219 -12.78 23.95 14.90
CA GLY A 219 -12.43 25.22 14.24
C GLY A 219 -12.65 25.22 12.73
N MET A 220 -13.63 24.45 12.24
CA MET A 220 -14.13 24.55 10.87
C MET A 220 -14.95 25.83 10.69
N ASN A 221 -14.79 26.48 9.55
CA ASN A 221 -15.66 27.57 9.12
C ASN A 221 -16.74 27.05 8.14
N PRO A 222 -18.04 27.23 8.43
CA PRO A 222 -19.13 26.83 7.53
C PRO A 222 -19.08 27.48 6.15
N ASP A 223 -18.59 28.72 6.05
CA ASP A 223 -18.48 29.40 4.76
C ASP A 223 -17.43 28.74 3.85
N ASP A 224 -16.33 28.26 4.42
CA ASP A 224 -15.28 27.55 3.69
C ASP A 224 -15.76 26.17 3.23
N LEU A 225 -16.62 25.53 4.03
CA LEU A 225 -17.31 24.29 3.62
C LEU A 225 -18.21 24.53 2.40
N CYS A 226 -19.07 25.54 2.44
CA CYS A 226 -19.96 25.87 1.33
C CYS A 226 -19.17 26.26 0.07
N LYS A 227 -18.18 27.15 0.18
CA LYS A 227 -17.33 27.55 -0.95
C LYS A 227 -16.57 26.37 -1.56
N GLY A 228 -16.05 25.46 -0.73
CA GLY A 228 -15.39 24.25 -1.19
C GLY A 228 -16.34 23.32 -1.95
N MET A 229 -17.56 23.13 -1.43
CA MET A 229 -18.61 22.36 -2.12
C MET A 229 -18.95 22.96 -3.49
N GLU A 230 -19.09 24.28 -3.60
CA GLU A 230 -19.40 24.93 -4.88
C GLU A 230 -18.25 24.81 -5.88
N THR A 231 -17.02 25.03 -5.40
CA THR A 231 -15.79 24.93 -6.21
C THR A 231 -15.63 23.54 -6.81
N HIS A 232 -15.87 22.49 -6.04
CA HIS A 232 -15.63 21.11 -6.47
C HIS A 232 -16.81 20.47 -7.20
N SER A 233 -18.03 20.96 -6.99
CA SER A 233 -19.21 20.51 -7.74
C SER A 233 -19.45 21.30 -9.03
N GLY A 234 -18.90 22.51 -9.14
CA GLY A 234 -19.18 23.45 -10.22
C GLY A 234 -20.62 23.98 -10.22
N ARG A 235 -21.35 23.81 -9.11
CA ARG A 235 -22.76 24.21 -8.93
C ARG A 235 -22.93 24.87 -7.57
N SER A 236 -23.95 25.72 -7.41
CA SER A 236 -24.29 26.24 -6.09
C SER A 236 -24.79 25.11 -5.18
N VAL A 237 -24.50 25.22 -3.88
CA VAL A 237 -25.03 24.28 -2.89
C VAL A 237 -26.56 24.41 -2.84
N PRO A 238 -27.32 23.30 -2.72
CA PRO A 238 -28.77 23.35 -2.53
C PRO A 238 -29.16 24.31 -1.38
N PRO A 239 -30.10 25.26 -1.60
CA PRO A 239 -30.43 26.30 -0.62
C PRO A 239 -30.84 25.76 0.75
N ASN A 240 -31.53 24.61 0.78
CA ASN A 240 -31.96 23.97 2.00
C ASN A 240 -30.79 23.48 2.86
N LEU A 241 -29.67 23.05 2.26
CA LEU A 241 -28.47 22.66 3.01
C LEU A 241 -27.75 23.88 3.59
N ILE A 242 -27.75 25.00 2.88
CA ILE A 242 -27.21 26.27 3.38
C ILE A 242 -28.01 26.72 4.61
N THR A 243 -29.35 26.76 4.51
CA THR A 243 -30.22 27.12 5.64
C THR A 243 -30.00 26.21 6.84
N LEU A 244 -29.91 24.90 6.61
CA LEU A 244 -29.72 23.91 7.66
C LEU A 244 -28.32 24.03 8.32
N ALA A 245 -27.27 24.31 7.55
CA ALA A 245 -25.94 24.59 8.11
C ALA A 245 -25.93 25.87 8.97
N SER A 246 -26.59 26.94 8.51
CA SER A 246 -26.72 28.19 9.28
C SER A 246 -27.53 28.02 10.57
N GLU A 247 -28.60 27.21 10.54
CA GLU A 247 -29.36 26.87 11.74
C GLU A 247 -28.51 26.12 12.75
N TRP A 248 -27.74 25.12 12.32
CA TRP A 248 -26.85 24.36 13.19
C TRP A 248 -25.72 25.21 13.76
N GLU A 249 -25.15 26.12 12.97
CA GLU A 249 -24.15 27.08 13.45
C GLU A 249 -24.73 28.04 14.49
N ARG A 250 -25.94 28.55 14.27
CA ARG A 250 -26.62 29.42 15.24
C ARG A 250 -26.91 28.69 16.54
N ASP A 251 -27.40 27.46 16.47
CA ASP A 251 -27.63 26.60 17.63
C ASP A 251 -26.32 26.40 18.41
N TYR A 252 -25.22 26.10 17.72
CA TYR A 252 -23.89 25.95 18.34
C TYR A 252 -23.43 27.20 19.07
N ARG A 253 -23.57 28.38 18.43
CA ARG A 253 -23.13 29.67 18.99
C ARG A 253 -24.04 30.23 20.08
N THR A 254 -25.16 29.56 20.38
CA THR A 254 -26.08 29.99 21.43
C THR A 254 -25.42 29.93 22.82
N VAL A 255 -24.51 28.98 23.02
CA VAL A 255 -23.69 28.87 24.23
C VAL A 255 -22.24 29.16 23.86
N SER A 256 -21.61 30.10 24.55
CA SER A 256 -20.19 30.38 24.37
C SER A 256 -19.46 30.29 25.70
N MET A 257 -18.27 29.70 25.66
CA MET A 257 -17.36 29.62 26.80
C MET A 257 -16.13 30.47 26.49
N ARG A 258 -15.73 31.31 27.46
CA ARG A 258 -14.56 32.18 27.34
C ARG A 258 -13.71 32.04 28.60
N LEU A 259 -12.41 31.87 28.41
CA LEU A 259 -11.42 31.93 29.49
C LEU A 259 -10.91 33.36 29.56
N GLY A 260 -10.93 33.99 30.73
CA GLY A 260 -10.49 35.37 30.88
C GLY A 260 -10.30 35.80 32.32
N VAL A 261 -9.63 36.94 32.49
CA VAL A 261 -9.49 37.63 33.77
C VAL A 261 -10.72 38.52 33.96
N VAL A 262 -11.44 38.33 35.07
CA VAL A 262 -12.52 39.24 35.45
C VAL A 262 -11.90 40.44 36.17
N PHE A 263 -11.99 41.61 35.54
CA PHE A 263 -11.59 42.88 36.13
C PHE A 263 -12.85 43.64 36.56
N GLN A 264 -12.91 43.99 37.85
CA GLN A 264 -14.02 44.74 38.44
C GLN A 264 -13.50 46.06 39.01
N ALA A 265 -14.15 47.17 38.65
CA ALA A 265 -13.85 48.49 39.21
C ALA A 265 -15.12 49.15 39.76
N GLU A 266 -14.96 49.89 40.86
CA GLU A 266 -16.04 50.59 41.55
C GLU A 266 -15.70 52.07 41.75
N GLY A 267 -16.75 52.89 41.94
CA GLY A 267 -16.63 54.31 42.26
C GLY A 267 -15.94 55.14 41.17
N VAL A 268 -15.09 56.08 41.58
CA VAL A 268 -14.40 57.02 40.68
C VAL A 268 -13.53 56.31 39.64
N LYS A 269 -12.93 55.17 40.00
CA LYS A 269 -12.09 54.39 39.07
C LYS A 269 -12.89 53.76 37.94
N LYS A 270 -14.15 53.36 38.20
CA LYS A 270 -15.07 52.87 37.16
C LYS A 270 -15.31 53.96 36.11
N GLN A 271 -15.66 55.17 36.54
CA GLN A 271 -15.95 56.30 35.64
C GLN A 271 -14.74 56.64 34.77
N ILE A 272 -13.54 56.71 35.35
CA ILE A 272 -12.32 57.00 34.59
C ILE A 272 -12.08 55.94 33.50
N ILE A 273 -12.26 54.66 33.81
CA ILE A 273 -12.03 53.57 32.83
C ILE A 273 -13.11 53.56 31.75
N GLU A 274 -14.37 53.82 32.10
CA GLU A 274 -15.48 53.88 31.14
C GLU A 274 -15.39 55.10 30.22
N GLU A 275 -14.99 56.26 30.74
CA GLU A 275 -14.82 57.50 29.96
C GLU A 275 -13.61 57.43 29.03
N THR A 276 -12.51 56.81 29.48
CA THR A 276 -11.29 56.69 28.67
C THR A 276 -11.34 55.54 27.67
N GLY A 277 -12.17 54.51 27.88
CA GLY A 277 -12.31 53.36 26.97
C GLY A 277 -11.05 52.50 26.85
N VAL A 278 -10.07 52.68 27.74
CA VAL A 278 -8.71 52.11 27.62
C VAL A 278 -8.70 50.59 27.62
N LEU A 279 -9.69 49.96 28.27
CA LEU A 279 -9.82 48.51 28.34
C LEU A 279 -10.60 47.89 27.15
N ASP A 280 -11.21 48.69 26.28
CA ASP A 280 -12.06 48.14 25.20
C ASP A 280 -11.27 47.34 24.17
N ALA A 281 -10.02 47.76 23.90
CA ALA A 281 -9.11 47.05 23.02
C ALA A 281 -8.69 45.68 23.56
N TYR A 282 -8.75 45.48 24.88
CA TYR A 282 -8.24 44.29 25.58
C TYR A 282 -9.38 43.43 26.20
N SER A 283 -10.64 43.85 26.04
CA SER A 283 -11.79 43.17 26.62
C SER A 283 -12.49 42.26 25.61
N TYR A 284 -12.69 41.00 25.97
CA TYR A 284 -13.51 40.07 25.19
C TYR A 284 -15.01 40.42 25.26
N SER A 285 -15.45 40.93 26.42
CA SER A 285 -16.84 41.33 26.68
C SER A 285 -16.93 42.15 27.95
N ARG A 286 -18.04 42.89 28.09
CA ARG A 286 -18.48 43.53 29.33
C ARG A 286 -19.68 42.77 29.90
N PRO A 287 -19.49 41.88 30.90
CA PRO A 287 -20.58 41.08 31.48
C PRO A 287 -21.58 41.90 32.30
N GLY A 288 -21.19 43.10 32.71
CA GLY A 288 -22.01 44.02 33.49
C GLY A 288 -21.28 45.34 33.71
N ASP A 289 -21.97 46.27 34.35
CA ASP A 289 -21.46 47.60 34.65
C ASP A 289 -20.22 47.56 35.55
N GLY A 290 -19.12 48.16 35.08
CA GLY A 290 -17.85 48.14 35.82
C GLY A 290 -17.18 46.76 35.86
N ILE A 291 -17.58 45.82 35.00
CA ILE A 291 -17.00 44.48 34.88
C ILE A 291 -16.50 44.26 33.45
N TRP A 292 -15.23 43.86 33.33
CA TRP A 292 -14.60 43.52 32.07
C TRP A 292 -14.06 42.10 32.12
N LEU A 293 -14.19 41.36 31.02
CA LEU A 293 -13.50 40.09 30.81
C LEU A 293 -12.30 40.35 29.91
N LEU A 294 -11.09 40.28 30.48
CA LEU A 294 -9.82 40.59 29.80
C LEU A 294 -9.08 39.31 29.40
N ASP A 295 -8.21 39.44 28.40
CA ASP A 295 -7.31 38.36 27.96
C ASP A 295 -6.19 38.10 28.99
N PRO A 296 -6.03 36.86 29.52
CA PRO A 296 -4.90 36.52 30.40
C PRO A 296 -3.53 36.60 29.70
N GLY A 297 -3.46 36.34 28.39
CA GLY A 297 -2.22 36.36 27.61
C GLY A 297 -1.66 37.77 27.40
N GLU A 298 -2.51 38.79 27.45
CA GLU A 298 -2.13 40.19 27.26
C GLU A 298 -1.96 40.96 28.59
N GLU A 299 -1.73 40.25 29.69
CA GLU A 299 -1.62 40.84 31.03
C GLU A 299 -0.68 42.04 31.13
N SER A 300 0.50 41.94 30.52
CA SER A 300 1.47 43.03 30.51
C SER A 300 0.93 44.29 29.81
N GLN A 301 0.12 44.11 28.76
CA GLN A 301 -0.36 45.19 27.90
C GLN A 301 -1.51 45.95 28.56
N TRP A 302 -2.54 45.25 29.04
CA TRP A 302 -3.66 45.93 29.69
C TRP A 302 -3.28 46.49 31.06
N ARG A 303 -2.31 45.90 31.78
CA ARG A 303 -1.74 46.52 33.00
C ARG A 303 -1.01 47.83 32.69
N ALA A 304 -0.26 47.88 31.59
CA ALA A 304 0.41 49.11 31.15
C ALA A 304 -0.61 50.19 30.75
N ALA A 305 -1.69 49.79 30.08
CA ALA A 305 -2.78 50.68 29.71
C ALA A 305 -3.48 51.29 30.95
N LEU A 306 -3.73 50.47 31.98
CA LEU A 306 -4.28 50.93 33.27
C LEU A 306 -3.32 51.85 34.04
N ASN A 307 -2.02 51.59 33.99
CA ASN A 307 -0.99 52.46 34.57
C ASN A 307 -0.97 53.83 33.85
N GLY A 308 -1.14 53.85 32.52
CA GLY A 308 -1.22 55.08 31.73
C GLY A 308 -2.34 56.04 32.14
N ILE A 309 -3.39 55.55 32.82
CA ILE A 309 -4.50 56.36 33.38
C ILE A 309 -4.43 56.54 34.90
N GLY A 310 -3.28 56.24 35.52
CA GLY A 310 -3.04 56.44 36.95
C GLY A 310 -3.57 55.33 37.86
N ILE A 311 -3.83 54.13 37.32
CA ILE A 311 -4.22 52.94 38.10
C ILE A 311 -3.01 52.00 38.23
N ASP A 312 -2.05 52.42 39.06
CA ASP A 312 -0.72 51.80 39.11
C ASP A 312 -0.66 50.57 40.03
N ARG A 313 -1.58 50.49 41.00
CA ARG A 313 -1.64 49.41 42.00
C ARG A 313 -2.88 48.56 41.79
N LEU A 314 -2.68 47.43 41.13
CA LEU A 314 -3.67 46.39 40.94
C LEU A 314 -3.41 45.22 41.90
N PRO A 315 -4.46 44.63 42.49
CA PRO A 315 -4.31 43.41 43.27
C PRO A 315 -3.79 42.25 42.40
N PRO A 316 -3.15 41.23 43.00
CA PRO A 316 -2.76 40.02 42.29
C PRO A 316 -4.00 39.25 41.81
N LEU A 317 -3.86 38.52 40.70
CA LEU A 317 -4.95 37.72 40.14
C LEU A 317 -5.35 36.59 41.09
N LEU A 318 -6.65 36.49 41.36
CA LEU A 318 -7.22 35.40 42.15
C LEU A 318 -7.60 34.26 41.23
N THR A 319 -7.07 33.07 41.50
CA THR A 319 -7.44 31.83 40.80
C THR A 319 -8.40 31.01 41.67
N ALA A 320 -9.29 30.22 41.07
CA ALA A 320 -10.34 29.46 41.77
C ALA A 320 -9.82 28.53 42.90
N SER A 321 -8.52 28.22 42.92
CA SER A 321 -7.87 27.36 43.92
C SER A 321 -7.13 28.11 45.04
N GLY A 322 -7.19 29.45 45.11
CA GLY A 322 -6.49 30.24 46.14
C GLY A 322 -4.95 30.22 46.06
N LEU A 323 -4.39 29.59 45.03
CA LEU A 323 -2.96 29.50 44.74
C LEU A 323 -2.62 30.43 43.57
N HIS A 324 -1.48 31.12 43.69
CA HIS A 324 -0.94 32.02 42.67
C HIS A 324 -0.87 31.33 41.30
N ALA A 325 -1.55 31.89 40.29
CA ALA A 325 -1.43 31.45 38.92
C ALA A 325 0.01 31.68 38.44
N GLN A 326 0.75 30.60 38.22
CA GLN A 326 1.85 30.63 37.27
C GLN A 326 1.25 30.50 35.86
N PRO A 327 1.77 31.24 34.88
CA PRO A 327 1.33 31.08 33.50
C PRO A 327 1.54 29.62 33.09
N VAL A 328 0.49 29.03 32.52
CA VAL A 328 0.57 27.72 31.87
C VAL A 328 1.65 27.85 30.81
N GLY A 329 2.80 27.24 31.07
CA GLY A 329 3.88 27.21 30.10
C GLY A 329 3.34 26.62 28.82
N GLU A 330 3.32 27.43 27.75
CA GLU A 330 3.12 26.97 26.39
C GLU A 330 4.05 25.76 26.19
N GLN A 331 3.46 24.57 26.14
CA GLN A 331 4.16 23.44 25.56
C GLN A 331 4.49 23.89 24.15
N LYS A 332 5.79 24.06 23.86
CA LYS A 332 6.27 24.34 22.51
C LYS A 332 5.70 23.25 21.61
N ASP A 333 4.63 23.59 20.91
CA ASP A 333 4.09 22.80 19.83
C ASP A 333 5.21 22.68 18.80
N THR A 334 5.87 21.54 18.81
CA THR A 334 6.76 21.15 17.72
C THR A 334 5.91 21.17 16.47
N GLN A 335 6.14 22.18 15.64
CA GLN A 335 5.52 22.33 14.33
C GLN A 335 5.54 20.99 13.58
N PRO A 336 4.50 20.69 12.79
CA PRO A 336 4.47 19.50 11.98
C PRO A 336 5.78 19.34 11.18
N PRO A 337 6.42 18.17 11.21
CA PRO A 337 7.78 17.97 10.69
C PRO A 337 7.91 18.14 9.16
N PHE A 338 6.82 18.42 8.45
CA PHE A 338 6.80 18.68 7.02
C PHE A 338 6.86 20.17 6.67
N LEU A 339 6.50 21.08 7.59
CA LEU A 339 6.60 22.54 7.36
C LEU A 339 8.04 23.03 7.27
N THR A 340 8.98 22.28 7.86
CA THR A 340 10.42 22.56 7.84
C THR A 340 11.16 21.82 6.73
N TRP A 341 10.46 21.08 5.87
CA TRP A 341 11.09 20.30 4.81
C TRP A 341 11.41 21.18 3.59
N ASN A 342 12.67 21.14 3.13
CA ASN A 342 13.10 21.91 1.98
C ASN A 342 12.47 21.35 0.67
N ARG A 343 11.67 22.17 0.00
CA ARG A 343 10.90 21.83 -1.21
C ARG A 343 11.76 21.68 -2.47
N ASP A 344 13.03 22.09 -2.41
CA ASP A 344 13.95 22.14 -3.56
C ASP A 344 14.42 20.76 -4.07
N TRP A 345 14.05 19.66 -3.42
CA TRP A 345 14.44 18.30 -3.83
C TRP A 345 13.58 17.70 -4.97
N GLN A 346 12.61 18.45 -5.51
CA GLN A 346 11.74 17.95 -6.59
C GLN A 346 12.51 17.55 -7.87
N SER A 347 13.78 17.96 -8.00
CA SER A 347 14.68 17.71 -9.13
C SER A 347 15.84 16.75 -8.77
N SER A 348 15.55 15.66 -8.08
CA SER A 348 16.54 14.59 -7.85
C SER A 348 16.93 13.93 -9.20
N PRO A 349 18.20 14.00 -9.65
CA PRO A 349 18.64 13.46 -10.95
C PRO A 349 18.63 11.92 -11.03
N LEU A 350 18.35 11.23 -9.92
CA LEU A 350 18.25 9.77 -9.89
C LEU A 350 17.02 9.22 -10.64
N CYS A 351 16.00 10.04 -10.85
CA CYS A 351 14.79 9.66 -11.59
C CYS A 351 14.68 10.33 -12.98
N SER A 352 15.75 10.96 -13.49
CA SER A 352 15.81 11.50 -14.86
C SER A 352 16.38 10.50 -15.88
N GLY A 353 16.61 9.24 -15.48
CA GLY A 353 17.02 8.18 -16.40
C GLY A 353 15.85 7.71 -17.24
N SER A 354 15.99 7.71 -18.57
CA SER A 354 15.04 7.04 -19.46
C SER A 354 15.21 5.53 -19.31
N TRP A 355 14.40 4.90 -18.47
CA TRP A 355 14.27 3.46 -18.53
C TRP A 355 13.65 3.10 -19.88
N GLU A 356 14.39 2.39 -20.74
CA GLU A 356 13.75 1.74 -21.87
C GLU A 356 12.78 0.70 -21.30
N SER A 357 11.48 0.98 -21.43
CA SER A 357 10.44 0.00 -21.15
C SER A 357 10.82 -1.27 -21.92
N PRO A 358 10.86 -2.44 -21.25
CA PRO A 358 11.12 -3.68 -21.97
C PRO A 358 10.10 -3.76 -23.10
N LYS A 359 10.58 -3.79 -24.35
CA LYS A 359 9.69 -3.93 -25.51
C LYS A 359 8.90 -5.21 -25.28
N GLU A 360 7.58 -5.11 -25.25
CA GLU A 360 6.73 -6.29 -25.34
C GLU A 360 7.11 -6.99 -26.65
N HIS A 361 7.84 -8.09 -26.55
CA HIS A 361 8.14 -8.90 -27.71
C HIS A 361 6.86 -9.63 -28.07
N ASP A 362 6.34 -9.35 -29.26
CA ASP A 362 5.24 -10.11 -29.81
C ASP A 362 5.68 -11.59 -29.86
N VAL A 363 4.96 -12.43 -29.11
CA VAL A 363 5.24 -13.86 -29.02
C VAL A 363 5.24 -14.49 -30.42
N SER A 364 4.40 -13.99 -31.33
CA SER A 364 4.36 -14.45 -32.70
C SER A 364 5.63 -14.10 -33.48
N GLU A 365 6.22 -12.93 -33.23
CA GLU A 365 7.48 -12.49 -33.83
C GLU A 365 8.65 -13.34 -33.30
N LEU A 366 8.68 -13.61 -31.99
CA LEU A 366 9.69 -14.49 -31.38
C LEU A 366 9.62 -15.92 -31.96
N LEU A 367 8.42 -16.50 -32.04
CA LEU A 367 8.23 -17.84 -32.61
C LEU A 367 8.64 -17.89 -34.08
N ASN A 368 8.32 -16.86 -34.86
CA ASN A 368 8.76 -16.75 -36.25
C ASN A 368 10.29 -16.64 -36.35
N ASN A 369 10.95 -15.90 -35.46
CA ASN A 369 12.40 -15.77 -35.44
C ASN A 369 13.10 -17.08 -35.05
N LEU A 370 12.55 -17.83 -34.08
CA LEU A 370 13.05 -19.15 -33.70
C LEU A 370 12.86 -20.18 -34.83
N ASN A 371 11.72 -20.15 -35.54
CA ASN A 371 11.50 -21.01 -36.70
C ASN A 371 12.49 -20.69 -37.85
N LYS A 372 12.72 -19.41 -38.15
CA LYS A 372 13.74 -18.99 -39.14
C LYS A 372 15.15 -19.42 -38.74
N ALA A 373 15.49 -19.33 -37.45
CA ALA A 373 16.77 -19.82 -36.94
C ALA A 373 16.90 -21.34 -37.07
N ALA A 374 15.81 -22.10 -36.86
CA ALA A 374 15.80 -23.54 -37.08
C ALA A 374 15.91 -23.93 -38.57
N GLU A 375 15.43 -23.09 -39.49
CA GLU A 375 15.58 -23.31 -40.94
C GLU A 375 17.01 -23.05 -41.43
N SER A 376 17.71 -22.08 -40.84
CA SER A 376 19.11 -21.78 -41.19
C SER A 376 20.09 -22.85 -40.68
N VAL A 377 19.75 -23.54 -39.59
CA VAL A 377 20.48 -24.71 -39.10
C VAL A 377 19.97 -25.95 -39.83
N SER A 378 20.83 -26.63 -40.60
CA SER A 378 20.46 -27.87 -41.30
C SER A 378 20.33 -29.06 -40.33
N LEU A 379 19.18 -29.13 -39.64
CA LEU A 379 18.79 -30.18 -38.70
C LEU A 379 18.31 -31.45 -39.43
N SER A 380 18.62 -32.62 -38.87
CA SER A 380 18.08 -33.92 -39.29
C SER A 380 16.56 -34.01 -39.02
N PRO A 381 15.81 -34.94 -39.64
CA PRO A 381 14.37 -35.06 -39.41
C PRO A 381 14.00 -35.32 -37.94
N GLU A 382 14.79 -36.12 -37.23
CA GLU A 382 14.60 -36.39 -35.80
C GLU A 382 14.86 -35.14 -34.93
N GLU A 383 15.87 -34.34 -35.29
CA GLU A 383 16.17 -33.06 -34.63
C GLU A 383 15.08 -32.01 -34.87
N LYS A 384 14.44 -32.01 -36.04
CA LYS A 384 13.32 -31.10 -36.33
C LYS A 384 12.08 -31.42 -35.48
N GLU A 385 11.80 -32.69 -35.27
CA GLU A 385 10.67 -33.12 -34.42
C GLU A 385 10.92 -32.78 -32.94
N ALA A 386 12.14 -33.06 -32.46
CA ALA A 386 12.54 -32.69 -31.09
C ALA A 386 12.65 -31.17 -30.87
N PHE A 387 12.96 -30.39 -31.91
CA PHE A 387 12.87 -28.94 -31.88
C PHE A 387 11.42 -28.47 -31.73
N ARG A 388 10.51 -28.97 -32.57
CA ARG A 388 9.07 -28.62 -32.52
C ARG A 388 8.47 -28.93 -31.16
N GLU A 389 8.74 -30.10 -30.62
CA GLU A 389 8.22 -30.49 -29.30
C GLU A 389 8.72 -29.55 -28.19
N ARG A 390 9.97 -29.09 -28.24
CA ARG A 390 10.53 -28.15 -27.26
C ARG A 390 10.05 -26.71 -27.47
N LEU A 391 9.79 -26.33 -28.72
CA LEU A 391 9.21 -25.04 -29.09
C LEU A 391 7.76 -24.95 -28.58
N ASP A 392 6.96 -25.98 -28.81
CA ASP A 392 5.58 -26.08 -28.31
C ASP A 392 5.53 -26.03 -26.78
N ARG A 393 6.52 -26.62 -26.12
CA ARG A 393 6.70 -26.59 -24.66
C ARG A 393 7.36 -25.30 -24.14
N ARG A 394 7.69 -24.33 -25.00
CA ARG A 394 8.30 -23.03 -24.65
C ARG A 394 9.65 -23.13 -23.91
N ILE A 395 10.44 -24.16 -24.20
CA ILE A 395 11.74 -24.40 -23.56
C ILE A 395 12.88 -23.66 -24.29
N ILE A 396 12.69 -23.39 -25.58
CA ILE A 396 13.63 -22.65 -26.43
C ILE A 396 13.22 -21.18 -26.41
N ILE A 397 14.11 -20.33 -25.90
CA ILE A 397 13.87 -18.91 -25.64
C ILE A 397 14.75 -18.05 -26.55
N VAL A 398 15.95 -18.54 -26.92
CA VAL A 398 16.91 -17.81 -27.75
C VAL A 398 17.46 -18.66 -28.92
N PRO A 399 17.76 -18.06 -30.09
CA PRO A 399 18.27 -18.78 -31.26
C PRO A 399 19.54 -19.61 -31.02
N GLU A 400 20.42 -19.17 -30.11
CA GLU A 400 21.70 -19.80 -29.80
C GLU A 400 21.57 -21.20 -29.17
N GLN A 401 20.37 -21.54 -28.67
CA GLN A 401 20.02 -22.86 -28.16
C GLN A 401 19.79 -23.89 -29.27
N ILE A 402 19.63 -23.46 -30.52
CA ILE A 402 19.41 -24.33 -31.69
C ILE A 402 20.78 -24.70 -32.28
N ARG A 403 21.36 -25.82 -31.86
CA ARG A 403 22.65 -26.32 -32.38
C ARG A 403 22.53 -27.77 -32.84
N LYS A 404 23.23 -28.11 -33.93
CA LYS A 404 23.34 -29.51 -34.39
C LYS A 404 23.92 -30.40 -33.30
N GLY A 405 23.32 -31.57 -33.06
CA GLY A 405 23.78 -32.52 -32.05
C GLY A 405 23.62 -32.07 -30.60
N SER A 406 22.95 -30.94 -30.33
CA SER A 406 22.64 -30.50 -28.96
C SER A 406 21.61 -31.41 -28.26
N TRP A 407 20.84 -32.15 -29.04
CA TRP A 407 19.80 -33.04 -28.55
C TRP A 407 20.28 -34.49 -28.65
N ARG A 408 20.58 -35.10 -27.50
CA ARG A 408 20.86 -36.53 -27.44
C ARG A 408 19.53 -37.29 -27.55
N PHE A 409 19.40 -38.10 -28.59
CA PHE A 409 18.29 -39.04 -28.73
C PHE A 409 18.60 -40.28 -27.92
N GLU A 410 17.91 -40.46 -26.80
CA GLU A 410 17.94 -41.74 -26.08
C GLU A 410 17.06 -42.72 -26.87
N VAL A 411 17.61 -43.88 -27.25
CA VAL A 411 16.81 -44.94 -27.87
C VAL A 411 15.77 -45.38 -26.84
N MET A 412 14.48 -45.19 -27.13
CA MET A 412 13.38 -45.47 -26.19
C MET A 412 12.65 -46.78 -26.48
N SER A 413 13.00 -47.50 -27.55
CA SER A 413 12.37 -48.79 -27.88
C SER A 413 13.29 -49.73 -28.67
N ALA A 414 13.10 -51.03 -28.51
CA ALA A 414 13.75 -52.09 -29.29
C ALA A 414 12.74 -53.17 -29.69
N LYS A 415 12.86 -53.68 -30.92
CA LYS A 415 11.93 -54.67 -31.50
C LYS A 415 12.63 -56.00 -31.83
N GLY A 416 11.89 -57.11 -31.75
CA GLY A 416 12.21 -58.38 -32.40
C GLY A 416 13.53 -59.01 -31.96
N LEU A 417 14.43 -59.24 -32.91
CA LEU A 417 15.71 -59.96 -32.72
C LEU A 417 16.84 -59.09 -32.15
N ASP A 418 16.61 -57.80 -31.89
CA ASP A 418 17.63 -56.89 -31.37
C ASP A 418 17.91 -57.13 -29.87
N TYR A 419 18.68 -58.18 -29.61
CA TYR A 419 19.06 -58.59 -28.27
C TYR A 419 19.93 -57.55 -27.56
N ARG A 420 20.86 -56.90 -28.28
CA ARG A 420 21.76 -55.88 -27.72
C ARG A 420 21.02 -54.58 -27.40
N GLY A 421 20.08 -54.16 -28.25
CA GLY A 421 19.23 -53.00 -27.98
C GLY A 421 18.30 -53.22 -26.80
N LYS A 422 17.69 -54.42 -26.70
CA LYS A 422 16.86 -54.79 -25.54
C LYS A 422 17.66 -54.80 -24.23
N LEU A 423 18.89 -55.33 -24.24
CA LEU A 423 19.77 -55.33 -23.08
C LEU A 423 20.09 -53.91 -22.59
N ARG A 424 20.52 -53.03 -23.51
CA ARG A 424 20.85 -51.63 -23.20
C ARG A 424 19.65 -50.84 -22.67
N LEU A 425 18.45 -51.10 -23.18
CA LEU A 425 17.22 -50.46 -22.70
C LEU A 425 16.86 -50.88 -21.28
N VAL A 426 17.05 -52.16 -20.95
CA VAL A 426 16.84 -52.67 -19.58
C VAL A 426 17.87 -52.05 -18.63
N GLU A 427 19.16 -52.02 -19.01
CA GLU A 427 20.23 -51.38 -18.22
C GLU A 427 19.98 -49.89 -18.00
N ALA A 428 19.53 -49.18 -19.03
CA ALA A 428 19.17 -47.77 -18.94
C ALA A 428 17.98 -47.55 -18.00
N ALA A 429 16.92 -48.38 -18.10
CA ALA A 429 15.75 -48.28 -17.24
C ALA A 429 16.05 -48.63 -15.76
N MET A 430 16.94 -49.59 -15.49
CA MET A 430 17.41 -49.88 -14.13
C MET A 430 18.25 -48.75 -13.52
N SER A 431 18.91 -47.94 -14.37
CA SER A 431 19.73 -46.81 -13.92
C SER A 431 18.88 -45.58 -13.56
N GLY A 432 17.65 -45.48 -14.08
CA GLY A 432 16.71 -44.41 -13.77
C GLY A 432 15.92 -44.68 -12.49
N ARG A 433 15.71 -43.67 -11.64
CA ARG A 433 15.01 -43.82 -10.35
C ARG A 433 13.51 -44.15 -10.46
N ASP A 434 12.87 -43.72 -11.55
CA ASP A 434 11.42 -43.87 -11.81
C ASP A 434 11.16 -44.20 -13.30
N GLU A 435 11.89 -45.16 -13.85
CA GLU A 435 11.70 -45.61 -15.22
C GLU A 435 11.03 -46.99 -15.28
N ARG A 436 10.01 -47.10 -16.13
CA ARG A 436 9.21 -48.33 -16.32
C ARG A 436 9.47 -48.90 -17.70
N LEU A 437 9.30 -50.20 -17.85
CA LEU A 437 9.41 -50.91 -19.12
C LEU A 437 8.05 -51.46 -19.52
N ALA A 438 7.56 -51.09 -20.70
CA ALA A 438 6.48 -51.81 -21.35
C ALA A 438 7.08 -52.98 -22.15
N VAL A 439 6.74 -54.19 -21.73
CA VAL A 439 7.24 -55.45 -22.31
C VAL A 439 6.09 -56.15 -23.00
N THR A 440 6.22 -56.37 -24.30
CA THR A 440 5.25 -57.11 -25.09
C THR A 440 5.74 -58.52 -25.38
N LEU A 441 4.92 -59.51 -25.05
CA LEU A 441 5.19 -60.94 -25.17
C LEU A 441 4.14 -61.60 -26.07
N ALA A 442 4.55 -62.65 -26.78
CA ALA A 442 3.63 -63.53 -27.49
C ALA A 442 3.35 -64.74 -26.59
N VAL A 443 2.10 -64.89 -26.13
CA VAL A 443 1.64 -66.01 -25.31
C VAL A 443 0.61 -66.79 -26.14
N GLY A 444 1.04 -67.87 -26.77
CA GLY A 444 0.17 -68.63 -27.69
C GLY A 444 -0.23 -67.81 -28.91
N THR A 445 -1.54 -67.57 -29.10
CA THR A 445 -2.11 -66.77 -30.20
C THR A 445 -2.39 -65.31 -29.82
N SER A 446 -2.19 -64.91 -28.56
CA SER A 446 -2.39 -63.54 -28.09
C SER A 446 -1.06 -62.81 -27.86
N ILE A 447 -1.11 -61.49 -28.01
CA ILE A 447 -0.01 -60.58 -27.70
C ILE A 447 -0.39 -59.83 -26.43
N GLU A 448 0.39 -59.99 -25.37
CA GLU A 448 0.17 -59.32 -24.09
C GLU A 448 1.26 -58.28 -23.86
N THR A 449 0.86 -57.09 -23.37
CA THR A 449 1.80 -56.04 -22.99
C THR A 449 1.68 -55.80 -21.49
N VAL A 450 2.78 -56.00 -20.78
CA VAL A 450 2.87 -55.85 -19.33
C VAL A 450 3.79 -54.67 -19.01
N LEU A 451 3.37 -53.82 -18.07
CA LEU A 451 4.20 -52.77 -17.49
C LEU A 451 5.03 -53.36 -16.34
N ILE A 452 6.34 -53.14 -16.40
CA ILE A 452 7.31 -53.73 -15.48
C ILE A 452 8.16 -52.63 -14.85
N LEU A 453 8.34 -52.68 -13.54
CA LEU A 453 9.41 -51.96 -12.84
C LEU A 453 10.65 -52.88 -12.76
N PRO A 454 11.74 -52.58 -13.49
CA PRO A 454 12.90 -53.47 -13.52
C PRO A 454 13.67 -53.42 -12.19
N ILE A 455 13.94 -54.58 -11.59
CA ILE A 455 14.70 -54.69 -10.33
C ILE A 455 16.14 -55.12 -10.62
N LYS A 456 16.32 -56.21 -11.37
CA LYS A 456 17.64 -56.78 -11.64
C LYS A 456 17.68 -57.53 -12.95
N LEU A 457 18.90 -57.72 -13.43
CA LEU A 457 19.20 -58.53 -14.60
C LEU A 457 20.10 -59.71 -14.22
N GLU A 458 19.57 -60.92 -14.32
CA GLU A 458 20.31 -62.16 -14.02
C GLU A 458 20.90 -62.76 -15.31
N LYS A 459 22.13 -63.27 -15.24
CA LYS A 459 22.74 -64.05 -16.32
C LYS A 459 22.42 -65.53 -16.14
N ASP A 460 21.74 -66.12 -17.12
CA ASP A 460 21.38 -67.55 -17.19
C ASP A 460 22.08 -68.16 -18.41
N GLY A 461 23.32 -68.62 -18.21
CA GLY A 461 24.19 -69.12 -19.28
C GLY A 461 24.52 -68.04 -20.31
N ASN A 462 23.99 -68.19 -21.54
CA ASN A 462 24.21 -67.26 -22.65
C ASN A 462 23.05 -66.24 -22.83
N ASP A 463 22.00 -66.34 -22.01
CA ASP A 463 20.84 -65.43 -22.02
C ASP A 463 20.78 -64.57 -20.74
N HIS A 464 20.06 -63.46 -20.81
CA HIS A 464 19.75 -62.61 -19.64
C HIS A 464 18.25 -62.71 -19.30
N ILE A 465 17.97 -62.76 -18.00
CA ILE A 465 16.62 -62.77 -17.43
C ILE A 465 16.36 -61.40 -16.80
N LEU A 466 15.34 -60.70 -17.30
CA LEU A 466 14.77 -59.52 -16.67
C LEU A 466 13.90 -59.95 -15.49
N VAL A 467 14.25 -59.47 -14.30
CA VAL A 467 13.45 -59.62 -13.08
C VAL A 467 12.91 -58.25 -12.68
N GLY A 468 11.60 -58.16 -12.47
CA GLY A 468 10.95 -56.92 -12.07
C GLY A 468 9.56 -57.16 -11.49
N LEU A 469 8.87 -56.09 -11.12
CA LEU A 469 7.51 -56.13 -10.61
C LEU A 469 6.52 -55.78 -11.73
N SER A 470 5.49 -56.60 -11.92
CA SER A 470 4.35 -56.24 -12.78
C SER A 470 3.56 -55.10 -12.14
N LEU A 471 3.03 -54.17 -12.94
CA LEU A 471 2.14 -53.12 -12.46
C LEU A 471 0.74 -53.32 -13.07
N PRO A 472 -0.34 -53.21 -12.28
CA PRO A 472 -0.41 -52.69 -10.90
C PRO A 472 -0.29 -53.75 -9.79
N GLU A 473 -0.20 -55.04 -10.12
CA GLU A 473 -0.34 -56.14 -9.14
C GLU A 473 0.89 -56.38 -8.25
N GLU A 474 2.03 -55.75 -8.56
CA GLU A 474 3.31 -55.86 -7.84
C GLU A 474 3.84 -57.29 -7.70
N GLU A 475 3.53 -58.16 -8.66
CA GLU A 475 4.03 -59.55 -8.66
C GLU A 475 5.44 -59.62 -9.27
N GLU A 476 6.33 -60.42 -8.66
CA GLU A 476 7.66 -60.68 -9.22
C GLU A 476 7.55 -61.51 -10.50
N ILE A 477 7.97 -60.93 -11.61
CA ILE A 477 7.95 -61.55 -12.93
C ILE A 477 9.36 -61.70 -13.49
N ARG A 478 9.57 -62.80 -14.21
CA ARG A 478 10.86 -63.22 -14.75
C ARG A 478 10.75 -63.52 -16.24
N TYR A 479 11.32 -62.67 -17.09
CA TYR A 479 11.29 -62.81 -18.54
C TYR A 479 12.67 -62.93 -19.17
N LYS A 480 12.87 -63.95 -20.01
CA LYS A 480 14.08 -64.06 -20.85
C LYS A 480 14.06 -62.95 -21.90
N ILE A 481 15.11 -62.12 -21.99
CA ILE A 481 15.19 -60.99 -22.94
C ILE A 481 14.94 -61.44 -24.39
N ARG A 482 15.40 -62.64 -24.74
CA ARG A 482 15.22 -63.23 -26.07
C ARG A 482 13.74 -63.46 -26.43
N LYS A 483 12.87 -63.76 -25.45
CA LYS A 483 11.43 -63.98 -25.65
C LYS A 483 10.60 -62.70 -25.72
N ILE A 484 11.19 -61.54 -25.39
CA ILE A 484 10.52 -60.24 -25.46
C ILE A 484 10.41 -59.81 -26.92
N GLY A 485 9.17 -59.68 -27.43
CA GLY A 485 8.92 -59.27 -28.82
C GLY A 485 9.10 -57.77 -29.04
N PHE A 486 8.70 -56.96 -28.07
CA PHE A 486 8.86 -55.50 -28.10
C PHE A 486 9.14 -54.97 -26.70
N LEU A 487 10.08 -54.04 -26.60
CA LEU A 487 10.46 -53.39 -25.36
C LEU A 487 10.42 -51.86 -25.56
N LYS A 488 9.69 -51.15 -24.70
CA LYS A 488 9.63 -49.69 -24.71
C LYS A 488 9.88 -49.15 -23.31
N ARG A 489 10.77 -48.16 -23.20
CA ARG A 489 11.04 -47.45 -21.95
C ARG A 489 10.05 -46.31 -21.77
N ILE A 490 9.52 -46.15 -20.56
CA ILE A 490 8.54 -45.13 -20.18
C ILE A 490 9.09 -44.39 -18.96
N LYS A 491 9.32 -43.08 -19.09
CA LYS A 491 9.71 -42.23 -17.95
C LYS A 491 8.45 -41.75 -17.24
N SER A 492 8.33 -41.96 -15.93
CA SER A 492 7.18 -41.44 -15.16
C SER A 492 7.35 -40.02 -14.62
N SER A 493 8.54 -39.42 -14.71
CA SER A 493 8.81 -38.02 -14.33
C SER A 493 9.74 -37.36 -15.37
N LEU A 494 9.51 -36.07 -15.65
CA LEU A 494 10.40 -35.20 -16.43
C LEU A 494 11.22 -34.24 -15.54
N PHE A 495 11.18 -34.45 -14.22
CA PHE A 495 11.99 -33.76 -13.22
C PHE A 495 12.95 -34.73 -12.54
#